data_AF-A0A136PSM7-F1
#
_entry.id   AF-A0A136PSM7-F1
#
_cell.length_a   1.000
_cell.length_b   1.000
_cell.length_c   1.000
_cell.angle_alpha   90.00
_cell.angle_beta   90.00
_cell.angle_gamma   90.00
#
_symmetry.space_group_name_H-M   'P 1'
#
loop_
_entity.id
_entity.type
_entity.pdbx_description
1 polymer ?
#
loop_
_entity_poly.entity_id
_entity_poly.type
_entity_poly.pdbx_seq_one_letter_code
_entity_poly.pdbx_strand_id
1 'polypeptide(L)'
;MTGPAARRDRATGRGDQPLAEALADARDLPDGPERADALERVARRAEATGDPGFALRARFELIETYLHRDEGWRLFEPVRRCLDLLDRTGSGSPATVDALRRYQRYAVEALLGTPRVALDQARSMLDELAARSPGDGGPVVAELRCRVADQLGDEPDARHWYARWRDAAGTDPAAGCPDCLPVRRADLLAGWGDPAGAVAELEPVLAAGASCADQPTGALAVGLLPWLRLGATRRAAAAHVRAYRRHRRGRAGFGYLAAHLRFCALSGNPARGLEILAEQVARLDRAPDDRRAMEVAAAGALVCAVAVEAGLGGRTIHRPGYGSRPAADLDVGTLGGDLLATATALAGSFDARNGTGHQSGRIAAWLAERPAGPPVPLPPDDPAEPADTGPDTGQPDGPDFRPPVDEEPVPLSLSLITGVLDGRGDGYAVDATGTVLGQWGPAVIQFSRVGDRGDVLQARVAAERRLPAERRAEAYAFCNAWNHDRLLPRAYVHDLGNGELVLAGDVTTDLGYGVAPVQVAVLVDAAVATGVAYADAVAALP
;
A
#
# COMPACT_ATOMS: atom_id res chain seq x y z
N MET A 1 1.94 -12.11 -58.49
CA MET A 1 3.17 -11.92 -57.69
C MET A 1 2.88 -10.94 -56.57
N THR A 2 2.52 -11.46 -55.40
CA THR A 2 2.72 -10.87 -54.06
C THR A 2 2.11 -11.87 -53.07
N GLY A 3 2.97 -12.56 -52.33
CA GLY A 3 2.57 -13.62 -51.40
C GLY A 3 1.97 -13.07 -50.10
N PRO A 4 1.16 -13.86 -49.38
CA PRO A 4 0.62 -13.46 -48.10
C PRO A 4 1.73 -13.57 -47.02
N ALA A 5 1.89 -12.51 -46.24
CA ALA A 5 2.79 -12.48 -45.10
C ALA A 5 2.32 -13.50 -44.05
N ALA A 6 3.20 -14.48 -43.78
CA ALA A 6 3.01 -15.47 -42.74
C ALA A 6 2.95 -14.78 -41.37
N ARG A 7 1.80 -14.90 -40.69
CA ARG A 7 1.74 -14.85 -39.23
C ARG A 7 2.62 -15.99 -38.71
N ARG A 8 3.81 -15.66 -38.22
CA ARG A 8 4.63 -16.61 -37.47
C ARG A 8 3.97 -16.83 -36.11
N ASP A 9 3.35 -18.01 -35.97
CA ASP A 9 3.10 -18.64 -34.67
C ASP A 9 4.38 -18.64 -33.84
N ARG A 10 4.36 -17.88 -32.73
CA ARG A 10 5.40 -17.86 -31.70
C ARG A 10 5.05 -18.79 -30.52
N ALA A 11 4.36 -19.89 -30.80
CA ALA A 11 3.80 -20.77 -29.77
C ALA A 11 4.70 -21.96 -29.37
N THR A 12 5.89 -22.14 -29.94
CA THR A 12 6.68 -23.37 -29.75
C THR A 12 8.04 -23.21 -29.05
N GLY A 13 8.31 -22.09 -28.37
CA GLY A 13 9.62 -21.82 -27.72
C GLY A 13 9.63 -21.72 -26.19
N ARG A 14 8.49 -21.79 -25.49
CA ARG A 14 8.41 -21.41 -24.06
C ARG A 14 9.02 -22.41 -23.06
N GLY A 15 9.42 -23.61 -23.51
CA GLY A 15 10.00 -24.65 -22.65
C GLY A 15 11.47 -24.41 -22.26
N ASP A 16 12.25 -23.79 -23.15
CA ASP A 16 13.73 -23.72 -23.03
C ASP A 16 14.27 -22.31 -22.68
N GLN A 17 13.42 -21.29 -22.60
CA GLN A 17 13.84 -19.92 -22.25
C GLN A 17 14.57 -19.88 -20.89
N PRO A 18 15.70 -19.20 -20.68
CA PRO A 18 16.35 -19.14 -19.38
C PRO A 18 15.42 -18.64 -18.26
N LEU A 19 15.52 -19.21 -17.04
CA LEU A 19 14.67 -18.83 -15.89
C LEU A 19 14.72 -17.34 -15.58
N ALA A 20 15.90 -16.72 -15.67
CA ALA A 20 16.10 -15.30 -15.42
C ALA A 20 15.32 -14.42 -16.41
N GLU A 21 15.31 -14.79 -17.68
CA GLU A 21 14.58 -14.09 -18.74
C GLU A 21 13.07 -14.29 -18.55
N ALA A 22 12.62 -15.50 -18.25
CA ALA A 22 11.21 -15.78 -17.97
C ALA A 22 10.68 -15.02 -16.74
N LEU A 23 11.52 -14.80 -15.72
CA LEU A 23 11.16 -13.98 -14.55
C LEU A 23 11.11 -12.49 -14.91
N ALA A 24 12.03 -12.00 -15.73
CA ALA A 24 12.01 -10.62 -16.22
C ALA A 24 10.75 -10.34 -17.06
N ASP A 25 10.45 -11.22 -18.03
CA ASP A 25 9.23 -11.16 -18.83
C ASP A 25 7.96 -11.17 -17.97
N ALA A 26 7.95 -11.98 -16.89
CA ALA A 26 6.81 -12.04 -15.98
C ALA A 26 6.65 -10.73 -15.18
N ARG A 27 7.74 -10.06 -14.81
CA ARG A 27 7.71 -8.77 -14.11
C ARG A 27 7.26 -7.61 -15.00
N ASP A 28 7.53 -7.71 -16.30
CA ASP A 28 7.11 -6.70 -17.28
C ASP A 28 5.62 -6.79 -17.65
N LEU A 29 4.92 -7.86 -17.23
CA LEU A 29 3.47 -7.98 -17.41
C LEU A 29 2.73 -6.99 -16.49
N PRO A 30 1.62 -6.38 -16.96
CA PRO A 30 0.74 -5.60 -16.09
C PRO A 30 0.23 -6.42 -14.90
N ASP A 31 -0.03 -5.75 -13.78
CA ASP A 31 -0.63 -6.38 -12.61
C ASP A 31 -1.98 -7.01 -12.95
N GLY A 32 -2.02 -8.35 -12.92
CA GLY A 32 -3.17 -9.11 -13.38
C GLY A 32 -3.00 -10.62 -13.24
N PRO A 33 -4.02 -11.40 -13.62
CA PRO A 33 -3.98 -12.86 -13.52
C PRO A 33 -2.87 -13.46 -14.37
N GLU A 34 -2.57 -12.84 -15.53
CA GLU A 34 -1.52 -13.31 -16.44
C GLU A 34 -0.11 -13.23 -15.80
N ARG A 35 0.17 -12.14 -15.07
CA ARG A 35 1.42 -11.97 -14.30
C ARG A 35 1.54 -13.06 -13.22
N ALA A 36 0.48 -13.29 -12.44
CA ALA A 36 0.47 -14.32 -11.41
C ALA A 36 0.69 -15.72 -12.00
N ASP A 37 -0.01 -16.07 -13.08
CA ASP A 37 0.14 -17.37 -13.74
C ASP A 37 1.56 -17.55 -14.33
N ALA A 38 2.17 -16.47 -14.84
CA ALA A 38 3.54 -16.48 -15.32
C ALA A 38 4.54 -16.72 -14.19
N LEU A 39 4.42 -15.99 -13.09
CA LEU A 39 5.27 -16.14 -11.91
C LEU A 39 5.12 -17.54 -11.29
N GLU A 40 3.91 -18.10 -11.25
CA GLU A 40 3.69 -19.47 -10.78
C GLU A 40 4.40 -20.51 -11.67
N ARG A 41 4.34 -20.36 -13.00
CA ARG A 41 5.09 -21.23 -13.93
C ARG A 41 6.60 -21.12 -13.71
N VAL A 42 7.12 -19.90 -13.53
CA VAL A 42 8.55 -19.66 -13.27
C VAL A 42 8.97 -20.31 -11.95
N ALA A 43 8.20 -20.14 -10.89
CA ALA A 43 8.46 -20.72 -9.57
C ALA A 43 8.47 -22.25 -9.58
N ARG A 44 7.53 -22.89 -10.29
CA ARG A 44 7.48 -24.35 -10.46
C ARG A 44 8.68 -24.88 -11.26
N ARG A 45 9.08 -24.17 -12.32
CA ARG A 45 10.23 -24.55 -13.14
C ARG A 45 11.54 -24.41 -12.38
N ALA A 46 11.70 -23.36 -11.57
CA ALA A 46 12.88 -23.14 -10.73
C ALA A 46 13.07 -24.25 -9.68
N GLU A 47 11.98 -24.78 -9.11
CA GLU A 47 12.06 -25.96 -8.23
C GLU A 47 12.53 -27.21 -8.97
N ALA A 48 12.02 -27.44 -10.19
CA ALA A 48 12.39 -28.60 -10.98
C ALA A 48 13.87 -28.60 -11.40
N THR A 49 14.49 -27.43 -11.54
CA THR A 49 15.92 -27.29 -11.85
C THR A 49 16.84 -27.43 -10.64
N GLY A 50 16.29 -27.55 -9.42
CA GLY A 50 17.09 -27.69 -8.20
C GLY A 50 17.80 -26.42 -7.74
N ASP A 51 17.31 -25.23 -8.13
CA ASP A 51 17.82 -23.93 -7.66
C ASP A 51 16.87 -23.34 -6.60
N PRO A 52 17.12 -23.60 -5.30
CA PRO A 52 16.24 -23.14 -4.24
C PRO A 52 16.23 -21.62 -4.07
N GLY A 53 17.34 -20.94 -4.37
CA GLY A 53 17.44 -19.48 -4.27
C GLY A 53 16.56 -18.79 -5.31
N PHE A 54 16.61 -19.27 -6.55
CA PHE A 54 15.73 -18.77 -7.60
C PHE A 54 14.26 -19.12 -7.32
N ALA A 55 13.98 -20.34 -6.84
CA ALA A 55 12.64 -20.76 -6.48
C ALA A 55 12.01 -19.91 -5.37
N LEU A 56 12.79 -19.53 -4.36
CA LEU A 56 12.35 -18.59 -3.31
C LEU A 56 12.08 -17.20 -3.89
N ARG A 57 13.00 -16.65 -4.69
CA ARG A 57 12.83 -15.34 -5.32
C ARG A 57 11.56 -15.26 -6.18
N ALA A 58 11.34 -16.25 -7.05
CA ALA A 58 10.15 -16.28 -7.90
C ALA A 58 8.84 -16.40 -7.08
N ARG A 59 8.87 -17.09 -5.93
CA ARG A 59 7.72 -17.18 -5.03
C ARG A 59 7.45 -15.90 -4.27
N PHE A 60 8.48 -15.18 -3.84
CA PHE A 60 8.30 -13.89 -3.19
C PHE A 60 7.63 -12.90 -4.14
N GLU A 61 8.06 -12.86 -5.41
CA GLU A 61 7.40 -12.06 -6.45
C GLU A 61 5.92 -12.45 -6.67
N LEU A 62 5.62 -13.75 -6.64
CA LEU A 62 4.24 -14.24 -6.73
C LEU A 62 3.40 -13.81 -5.52
N ILE A 63 3.96 -13.92 -4.31
CA ILE A 63 3.33 -13.49 -3.06
C ILE A 63 3.02 -12.00 -3.13
N GLU A 64 3.98 -11.15 -3.47
CA GLU A 64 3.78 -9.70 -3.59
C GLU A 64 2.72 -9.37 -4.64
N THR A 65 2.72 -10.08 -5.77
CA THR A 65 1.67 -9.92 -6.80
C THR A 65 0.27 -10.21 -6.25
N TYR A 66 0.12 -11.22 -5.38
CA TYR A 66 -1.16 -11.48 -4.71
C TYR A 66 -1.53 -10.40 -3.70
N LEU A 67 -0.56 -9.87 -2.95
CA LEU A 67 -0.77 -8.80 -1.98
C LEU A 67 -1.27 -7.52 -2.65
N HIS A 68 -0.63 -7.11 -3.75
CA HIS A 68 -1.06 -5.92 -4.52
C HIS A 68 -2.48 -6.04 -5.10
N ARG A 69 -2.98 -7.26 -5.26
CA ARG A 69 -4.31 -7.55 -5.82
C ARG A 69 -5.36 -7.91 -4.77
N ASP A 70 -5.01 -7.82 -3.48
CA ASP A 70 -5.84 -8.23 -2.34
C ASP A 70 -6.28 -9.69 -2.40
N GLU A 71 -5.51 -10.51 -3.12
CA GLU A 71 -5.70 -11.94 -3.23
C GLU A 71 -4.99 -12.66 -2.08
N GLY A 72 -5.02 -12.09 -0.86
CA GLY A 72 -4.33 -12.62 0.33
C GLY A 72 -4.72 -14.07 0.65
N TRP A 73 -5.91 -14.50 0.24
CA TRP A 73 -6.37 -15.88 0.36
C TRP A 73 -5.54 -16.90 -0.45
N ARG A 74 -4.75 -16.44 -1.43
CA ARG A 74 -3.86 -17.27 -2.26
C ARG A 74 -2.47 -17.46 -1.66
N LEU A 75 -2.15 -16.80 -0.54
CA LEU A 75 -0.80 -16.79 0.03
C LEU A 75 -0.36 -18.11 0.64
N PHE A 76 -1.29 -18.94 1.10
CA PHE A 76 -0.95 -20.12 1.89
C PHE A 76 -0.05 -21.12 1.15
N GLU A 77 -0.39 -21.45 -0.11
CA GLU A 77 0.41 -22.39 -0.89
C GLU A 77 1.83 -21.89 -1.15
N PRO A 78 2.06 -20.67 -1.68
CA PRO A 78 3.41 -20.20 -1.97
C PRO A 78 4.22 -19.99 -0.69
N VAL A 79 3.60 -19.52 0.40
CA VAL A 79 4.29 -19.37 1.70
C VAL A 79 4.71 -20.74 2.25
N ARG A 80 3.83 -21.74 2.23
CA ARG A 80 4.18 -23.10 2.67
C ARG A 80 5.32 -23.70 1.86
N ARG A 81 5.34 -23.47 0.54
CA ARG A 81 6.46 -23.90 -0.32
C ARG A 81 7.77 -23.22 0.04
N CYS A 82 7.75 -21.93 0.37
CA CYS A 82 8.95 -21.20 0.82
C CYS A 82 9.48 -21.77 2.15
N LEU A 83 8.59 -22.09 3.10
CA LEU A 83 8.95 -22.74 4.36
C LEU A 83 9.57 -24.12 4.12
N ASP A 84 8.91 -24.96 3.32
CA ASP A 84 9.40 -26.28 2.94
C ASP A 84 10.79 -26.22 2.27
N LEU A 85 11.04 -25.17 1.46
CA LEU A 85 12.33 -24.94 0.81
C LEU A 85 13.41 -24.56 1.83
N LEU A 86 13.13 -23.61 2.73
CA LEU A 86 14.08 -23.19 3.76
C LEU A 86 14.44 -24.34 4.71
N ASP A 87 13.45 -25.14 5.12
CA ASP A 87 13.67 -26.28 6.01
C ASP A 87 14.58 -27.34 5.35
N ARG A 88 14.49 -27.52 4.02
CA ARG A 88 15.36 -28.44 3.27
C ARG A 88 16.76 -27.89 3.05
N THR A 89 16.92 -26.59 2.81
CA THR A 89 18.24 -26.00 2.51
C THR A 89 19.03 -25.62 3.75
N GLY A 90 18.38 -25.51 4.92
CA GLY A 90 18.99 -25.15 6.20
C GLY A 90 19.68 -23.78 6.22
N SER A 91 19.52 -22.99 5.15
CA SER A 91 20.22 -21.72 4.94
C SER A 91 19.30 -20.74 4.21
N GLY A 92 19.06 -19.61 4.87
CA GLY A 92 18.40 -18.44 4.33
C GLY A 92 19.04 -17.21 4.97
N SER A 93 19.19 -16.12 4.23
CA SER A 93 19.68 -14.88 4.82
C SER A 93 18.69 -14.38 5.88
N PRO A 94 19.14 -13.61 6.90
CA PRO A 94 18.23 -13.01 7.89
C PRO A 94 17.07 -12.25 7.24
N ALA A 95 17.35 -11.49 6.17
CA ALA A 95 16.32 -10.78 5.41
C ALA A 95 15.27 -11.71 4.76
N THR A 96 15.68 -12.91 4.30
CA THR A 96 14.75 -13.91 3.73
C THR A 96 13.85 -14.48 4.83
N VAL A 97 14.41 -14.77 6.00
CA VAL A 97 13.66 -15.28 7.15
C VAL A 97 12.65 -14.23 7.63
N ASP A 98 13.06 -12.98 7.75
CA ASP A 98 12.18 -11.89 8.17
C ASP A 98 11.05 -11.64 7.17
N ALA A 99 11.34 -11.66 5.86
CA ALA A 99 10.32 -11.56 4.82
C ALA A 99 9.32 -12.72 4.90
N LEU A 100 9.80 -13.95 5.10
CA LEU A 100 8.91 -15.09 5.20
C LEU A 100 8.04 -15.04 6.47
N ARG A 101 8.57 -14.58 7.61
CA ARG A 101 7.76 -14.34 8.82
C ARG A 101 6.65 -13.33 8.56
N ARG A 102 6.93 -12.26 7.82
CA ARG A 102 5.90 -11.32 7.35
C ARG A 102 4.85 -12.02 6.48
N TYR A 103 5.27 -12.79 5.47
CA TYR A 103 4.33 -13.50 4.61
C TYR A 103 3.50 -14.59 5.34
N GLN A 104 4.06 -15.25 6.35
CA GLN A 104 3.30 -16.14 7.23
C GLN A 104 2.21 -15.39 7.99
N ARG A 105 2.54 -14.25 8.61
CA ARG A 105 1.54 -13.38 9.25
C ARG A 105 0.42 -13.05 8.26
N TYR A 106 0.78 -12.62 7.07
CA TYR A 106 -0.15 -12.18 6.04
C TYR A 106 -1.09 -13.28 5.57
N ALA A 107 -0.58 -14.51 5.41
CA ALA A 107 -1.40 -15.68 5.14
C ALA A 107 -2.40 -15.93 6.29
N VAL A 108 -1.96 -15.85 7.55
CA VAL A 108 -2.86 -15.99 8.71
C VAL A 108 -3.90 -14.86 8.74
N GLU A 109 -3.52 -13.61 8.47
CA GLU A 109 -4.45 -12.47 8.43
C GLU A 109 -5.51 -12.58 7.34
N ALA A 110 -5.21 -13.27 6.23
CA ALA A 110 -6.20 -13.54 5.18
C ALA A 110 -7.42 -14.30 5.72
N LEU A 111 -7.26 -15.13 6.76
CA LEU A 111 -8.36 -15.75 7.49
C LEU A 111 -9.35 -14.71 8.03
N LEU A 112 -8.89 -13.55 8.47
CA LEU A 112 -9.75 -12.53 9.08
C LEU A 112 -10.60 -11.81 8.02
N GLY A 113 -10.06 -11.65 6.81
CA GLY A 113 -10.69 -10.92 5.70
C GLY A 113 -11.67 -11.75 4.85
N THR A 114 -11.53 -13.08 4.78
CA THR A 114 -12.34 -13.92 3.89
C THR A 114 -12.77 -15.26 4.50
N PRO A 115 -13.94 -15.82 4.15
CA PRO A 115 -14.32 -17.18 4.50
C PRO A 115 -13.71 -18.25 3.58
N ARG A 116 -12.98 -17.86 2.52
CA ARG A 116 -12.33 -18.81 1.57
C ARG A 116 -11.17 -19.59 2.19
N VAL A 117 -10.54 -19.03 3.22
CA VAL A 117 -9.41 -19.65 3.92
C VAL A 117 -9.94 -20.60 5.00
N ALA A 118 -9.44 -21.84 4.98
CA ALA A 118 -9.79 -22.83 5.98
C ALA A 118 -9.14 -22.52 7.35
N LEU A 119 -9.89 -22.70 8.43
CA LEU A 119 -9.45 -22.35 9.78
C LEU A 119 -8.27 -23.20 10.26
N ASP A 120 -8.28 -24.48 9.95
CA ASP A 120 -7.21 -25.44 10.26
C ASP A 120 -5.89 -25.04 9.57
N GLN A 121 -5.98 -24.62 8.30
CA GLN A 121 -4.82 -24.15 7.54
C GLN A 121 -4.18 -22.90 8.15
N ALA A 122 -5.00 -21.93 8.57
CA ALA A 122 -4.53 -20.72 9.25
C ALA A 122 -3.92 -21.02 10.62
N ARG A 123 -4.53 -21.91 11.41
CA ARG A 123 -3.98 -22.36 12.70
C ARG A 123 -2.63 -23.06 12.53
N SER A 124 -2.52 -23.98 11.57
CA SER A 124 -1.26 -24.66 11.26
C SER A 124 -0.16 -23.66 10.90
N MET A 125 -0.45 -22.69 10.02
CA MET A 125 0.51 -21.65 9.62
C MET A 125 0.94 -20.77 10.81
N LEU A 126 0.01 -20.47 11.72
CA LEU A 126 0.28 -19.69 12.94
C LEU A 126 1.12 -20.48 13.95
N ASP A 127 0.86 -21.76 14.15
CA ASP A 127 1.66 -22.61 15.03
C ASP A 127 3.07 -22.82 14.49
N GLU A 128 3.20 -22.93 13.17
CA GLU A 128 4.47 -22.93 12.46
C GLU A 128 5.26 -21.62 12.60
N LEU A 129 4.58 -20.47 12.60
CA LEU A 129 5.19 -19.16 12.89
C LEU A 129 5.63 -19.08 14.35
N ALA A 130 4.83 -19.62 15.27
CA ALA A 130 5.14 -19.66 16.70
C ALA A 130 6.36 -20.53 16.99
N ALA A 131 6.45 -21.72 16.40
CA ALA A 131 7.57 -22.64 16.57
C ALA A 131 8.91 -22.06 16.08
N ARG A 132 8.87 -21.14 15.10
CA ARG A 132 10.04 -20.48 14.52
C ARG A 132 10.34 -19.11 15.14
N SER A 133 9.49 -18.62 16.04
CA SER A 133 9.68 -17.32 16.72
C SER A 133 10.41 -17.52 18.05
N PRO A 134 11.30 -16.59 18.46
CA PRO A 134 12.01 -16.70 19.73
C PRO A 134 11.06 -16.59 20.95
N GLY A 135 11.34 -17.36 22.01
CA GLY A 135 10.55 -17.36 23.26
C GLY A 135 9.16 -18.00 23.13
N ASP A 136 8.16 -17.55 23.90
CA ASP A 136 6.76 -18.01 23.87
C ASP A 136 5.97 -17.57 22.60
N GLY A 137 6.66 -17.33 21.47
CA GLY A 137 6.06 -16.97 20.17
C GLY A 137 6.12 -15.49 19.78
N GLY A 138 6.51 -14.56 20.66
CA GLY A 138 6.69 -13.14 20.34
C GLY A 138 5.39 -12.34 20.08
N PRO A 139 5.47 -11.01 19.93
CA PRO A 139 4.31 -10.11 19.85
C PRO A 139 3.41 -10.38 18.63
N VAL A 140 3.98 -10.75 17.48
CA VAL A 140 3.20 -11.04 16.26
C VAL A 140 2.28 -12.25 16.46
N VAL A 141 2.76 -13.29 17.14
CA VAL A 141 1.95 -14.50 17.38
C VAL A 141 0.86 -14.22 18.39
N ALA A 142 1.15 -13.45 19.45
CA ALA A 142 0.14 -13.05 20.41
C ALA A 142 -0.97 -12.21 19.75
N GLU A 143 -0.61 -11.26 18.88
CA GLU A 143 -1.59 -10.50 18.10
C GLU A 143 -2.47 -11.41 17.22
N LEU A 144 -1.86 -12.33 16.46
CA LEU A 144 -2.60 -13.22 15.56
C LEU A 144 -3.51 -14.18 16.33
N ARG A 145 -3.05 -14.77 17.44
CA ARG A 145 -3.88 -15.63 18.28
C ARG A 145 -5.06 -14.87 18.87
N CYS A 146 -4.83 -13.65 19.35
CA CYS A 146 -5.89 -12.75 19.82
C CYS A 146 -6.97 -12.52 18.76
N ARG A 147 -6.56 -12.11 17.55
CA ARG A 147 -7.49 -11.79 16.46
C ARG A 147 -8.20 -13.02 15.91
N VAL A 148 -7.54 -14.18 15.88
CA VAL A 148 -8.18 -15.45 15.51
C VAL A 148 -9.22 -15.86 16.55
N ALA A 149 -8.93 -15.74 17.85
CA ALA A 149 -9.89 -16.04 18.91
C ALA A 149 -11.11 -15.10 18.86
N ASP A 150 -10.89 -13.78 18.66
CA ASP A 150 -11.96 -12.80 18.46
C ASP A 150 -12.86 -13.17 17.27
N GLN A 151 -12.26 -13.53 16.13
CA GLN A 151 -12.98 -13.95 14.93
C GLN A 151 -13.90 -15.17 15.18
N LEU A 152 -13.54 -16.04 16.11
CA LEU A 152 -14.29 -17.24 16.47
C LEU A 152 -15.35 -16.97 17.55
N GLY A 153 -15.27 -15.84 18.25
CA GLY A 153 -16.12 -15.49 19.39
C GLY A 153 -15.64 -16.03 20.73
N ASP A 154 -14.38 -16.47 20.83
CA ASP A 154 -13.75 -16.88 22.08
C ASP A 154 -13.11 -15.66 22.75
N GLU A 155 -13.95 -14.76 23.29
CA GLU A 155 -13.49 -13.54 23.96
C GLU A 155 -12.53 -13.82 25.14
N PRO A 156 -12.72 -14.85 25.98
CA PRO A 156 -11.76 -15.18 27.03
C PRO A 156 -10.36 -15.47 26.51
N ASP A 157 -10.21 -16.31 25.47
CA ASP A 157 -8.91 -16.59 24.87
C ASP A 157 -8.36 -15.35 24.13
N ALA A 158 -9.21 -14.59 23.45
CA ALA A 158 -8.81 -13.36 22.78
C ALA A 158 -8.23 -12.34 23.78
N ARG A 159 -8.89 -12.10 24.92
CA ARG A 159 -8.39 -11.23 25.99
C ARG A 159 -7.11 -11.74 26.64
N HIS A 160 -6.96 -13.06 26.76
CA HIS A 160 -5.73 -13.67 27.26
C HIS A 160 -4.53 -13.32 26.35
N TRP A 161 -4.69 -13.52 25.03
CA TRP A 161 -3.65 -13.17 24.06
C TRP A 161 -3.46 -11.67 23.89
N TYR A 162 -4.52 -10.87 24.04
CA TYR A 162 -4.43 -9.40 24.07
C TYR A 162 -3.49 -8.91 25.16
N ALA A 163 -3.61 -9.43 26.39
CA ALA A 163 -2.74 -9.06 27.49
C ALA A 163 -1.27 -9.38 27.17
N ARG A 164 -1.01 -10.57 26.62
CA ARG A 164 0.34 -10.97 26.18
C ARG A 164 0.88 -10.09 25.05
N TRP A 165 0.04 -9.71 24.10
CA TRP A 165 0.41 -8.82 22.99
C TRP A 165 0.75 -7.42 23.50
N ARG A 166 -0.07 -6.86 24.40
CA ARG A 166 0.15 -5.52 24.96
C ARG A 166 1.41 -5.45 25.83
N ASP A 167 1.66 -6.50 26.62
CA ASP A 167 2.77 -6.54 27.57
C ASP A 167 4.09 -7.02 26.91
N ALA A 168 4.05 -7.44 25.65
CA ALA A 168 5.23 -7.86 24.91
C ALA A 168 6.24 -6.70 24.72
N ALA A 169 7.46 -6.92 25.20
CA ALA A 169 8.56 -5.98 25.03
C ALA A 169 9.30 -6.21 23.70
N GLY A 170 9.77 -5.12 23.08
CA GLY A 170 10.59 -5.15 21.86
C GLY A 170 9.82 -4.90 20.57
N THR A 171 10.56 -4.53 19.52
CA THR A 171 10.02 -4.40 18.16
C THR A 171 10.21 -5.72 17.43
N ASP A 172 9.14 -6.23 16.82
CA ASP A 172 9.20 -7.37 15.89
C ASP A 172 8.93 -6.82 14.48
N PRO A 173 9.88 -6.90 13.54
CA PRO A 173 9.66 -6.46 12.16
C PRO A 173 8.49 -7.16 11.47
N ALA A 174 8.10 -8.35 11.94
CA ALA A 174 6.92 -9.06 11.45
C ALA A 174 5.61 -8.63 12.13
N ALA A 175 5.64 -7.88 13.24
CA ALA A 175 4.44 -7.36 13.89
C ALA A 175 3.77 -6.22 13.12
N GLY A 176 4.39 -5.74 12.04
CA GLY A 176 3.85 -4.68 11.20
C GLY A 176 4.15 -3.28 11.74
N CYS A 177 3.37 -2.29 11.30
CA CYS A 177 3.56 -0.88 11.61
C CYS A 177 3.32 -0.61 13.10
N PRO A 178 4.32 -0.11 13.85
CA PRO A 178 4.17 0.19 15.28
C PRO A 178 3.07 1.21 15.58
N ASP A 179 2.85 2.18 14.69
CA ASP A 179 1.84 3.23 14.85
C ASP A 179 0.41 2.70 14.67
N CYS A 180 0.24 1.58 13.95
CA CYS A 180 -1.05 0.94 13.72
C CYS A 180 -1.41 -0.07 14.82
N LEU A 181 -0.44 -0.57 15.60
CA LEU A 181 -0.69 -1.55 16.67
C LEU A 181 -1.70 -1.08 17.73
N PRO A 182 -1.61 0.15 18.28
CA PRO A 182 -2.58 0.63 19.27
C PRO A 182 -3.98 0.78 18.69
N VAL A 183 -4.09 1.12 17.41
CA VAL A 183 -5.39 1.23 16.71
C VAL A 183 -6.06 -0.13 16.56
N ARG A 184 -5.30 -1.18 16.18
CA ARG A 184 -5.81 -2.56 16.12
C ARG A 184 -6.23 -3.07 17.51
N ARG A 185 -5.50 -2.73 18.56
CA ARG A 185 -5.88 -3.05 19.96
C ARG A 185 -7.17 -2.33 20.38
N ALA A 186 -7.26 -1.04 20.08
CA ALA A 186 -8.43 -0.24 20.41
C ALA A 186 -9.71 -0.75 19.73
N ASP A 187 -9.60 -1.23 18.48
CA ASP A 187 -10.73 -1.77 17.74
C ASP A 187 -11.31 -3.04 18.40
N LEU A 188 -10.44 -3.95 18.86
CA LEU A 188 -10.85 -5.13 19.63
C LEU A 188 -11.56 -4.74 20.92
N LEU A 189 -10.98 -3.82 21.71
CA LEU A 189 -11.60 -3.35 22.95
C LEU A 189 -12.96 -2.67 22.69
N ALA A 190 -13.07 -1.89 21.63
CA ALA A 190 -14.34 -1.27 21.22
C ALA A 190 -15.39 -2.32 20.82
N GLY A 191 -14.96 -3.42 20.19
CA GLY A 191 -15.77 -4.58 19.84
C GLY A 191 -16.26 -5.36 21.06
N TRP A 192 -15.41 -5.55 22.08
CA TRP A 192 -15.74 -6.22 23.34
C TRP A 192 -16.50 -5.34 24.35
N GLY A 193 -16.93 -4.15 23.92
CA GLY A 193 -17.71 -3.25 24.78
C GLY A 193 -16.90 -2.53 25.86
N ASP A 194 -15.57 -2.38 25.69
CA ASP A 194 -14.69 -1.60 26.55
C ASP A 194 -14.27 -0.27 25.89
N PRO A 195 -15.16 0.74 25.87
CA PRO A 195 -14.86 2.02 25.23
C PRO A 195 -13.77 2.80 25.98
N ALA A 196 -13.61 2.60 27.29
CA ALA A 196 -12.59 3.30 28.07
C ALA A 196 -11.19 2.78 27.75
N GLY A 197 -11.01 1.45 27.70
CA GLY A 197 -9.78 0.83 27.26
C GLY A 197 -9.42 1.20 25.82
N ALA A 198 -10.41 1.21 24.91
CA ALA A 198 -10.19 1.61 23.52
C ALA A 198 -9.64 3.05 23.41
N VAL A 199 -10.23 4.01 24.13
CA VAL A 199 -9.73 5.40 24.14
C VAL A 199 -8.32 5.49 24.73
N ALA A 200 -8.02 4.71 25.78
CA ALA A 200 -6.68 4.70 26.38
C ALA A 200 -5.59 4.21 25.41
N GLU A 201 -5.87 3.19 24.59
CA GLU A 201 -4.94 2.71 23.55
C GLU A 201 -4.73 3.75 22.43
N LEU A 202 -5.74 4.56 22.11
CA LEU A 202 -5.65 5.56 21.04
C LEU A 202 -4.91 6.84 21.45
N GLU A 203 -4.92 7.20 22.73
CA GLU A 203 -4.42 8.49 23.21
C GLU A 203 -2.94 8.75 22.84
N PRO A 204 -2.00 7.78 22.94
CA PRO A 204 -0.62 7.98 22.50
C PRO A 204 -0.49 8.32 21.01
N VAL A 205 -1.28 7.65 20.15
CA VAL A 205 -1.27 7.88 18.69
C VAL A 205 -1.82 9.28 18.37
N LEU A 206 -2.88 9.69 19.06
CA LEU A 206 -3.48 11.01 18.88
C LEU A 206 -2.58 12.14 19.40
N ALA A 207 -1.83 11.89 20.48
CA ALA A 207 -0.90 12.86 21.07
C ALA A 207 0.39 13.03 20.24
N ALA A 208 0.86 11.97 19.57
CA ALA A 208 2.06 12.01 18.73
C ALA A 208 1.89 12.88 17.46
N GLY A 209 0.66 13.13 17.01
CA GLY A 209 0.37 13.84 15.76
C GLY A 209 0.45 12.94 14.53
N ALA A 210 0.41 13.53 13.33
CA ALA A 210 0.47 12.77 12.08
C ALA A 210 1.92 12.32 11.79
N SER A 211 2.14 11.01 11.79
CA SER A 211 3.42 10.36 11.45
C SER A 211 3.37 9.60 10.12
N CYS A 212 2.18 9.30 9.60
CA CYS A 212 1.98 8.59 8.34
C CYS A 212 0.62 8.92 7.70
N ALA A 213 0.34 8.34 6.52
CA ALA A 213 -0.92 8.57 5.84
C ALA A 213 -2.14 8.00 6.59
N ASP A 214 -1.95 6.93 7.36
CA ASP A 214 -3.03 6.25 8.08
C ASP A 214 -3.32 6.87 9.44
N GLN A 215 -2.28 7.29 10.18
CA GLN A 215 -2.42 7.85 11.53
C GLN A 215 -2.23 9.37 11.55
N PRO A 216 -3.11 10.11 12.26
CA PRO A 216 -4.10 9.65 13.24
C PRO A 216 -5.49 9.36 12.66
N THR A 217 -5.66 9.34 11.33
CA THR A 217 -6.99 9.26 10.70
C THR A 217 -7.73 7.96 11.04
N GLY A 218 -7.02 6.83 11.05
CA GLY A 218 -7.54 5.53 11.49
C GLY A 218 -7.89 5.53 12.98
N ALA A 219 -7.00 6.05 13.83
CA ALA A 219 -7.26 6.23 15.26
C ALA A 219 -8.54 7.06 15.54
N LEU A 220 -8.75 8.14 14.78
CA LEU A 220 -9.96 8.95 14.86
C LEU A 220 -11.23 8.16 14.48
N ALA A 221 -11.16 7.30 13.46
CA ALA A 221 -12.29 6.47 13.05
C ALA A 221 -12.63 5.37 14.08
N VAL A 222 -11.63 4.66 14.61
CA VAL A 222 -11.84 3.64 15.67
C VAL A 222 -12.40 4.27 16.94
N GLY A 223 -11.99 5.50 17.26
CA GLY A 223 -12.48 6.23 18.44
C GLY A 223 -13.94 6.71 18.36
N LEU A 224 -14.58 6.73 17.18
CA LEU A 224 -15.91 7.34 17.01
C LEU A 224 -16.97 6.76 17.95
N LEU A 225 -17.13 5.43 17.96
CA LEU A 225 -18.11 4.76 18.80
C LEU A 225 -17.72 4.75 20.28
N PRO A 226 -16.45 4.49 20.67
CA PRO A 226 -15.99 4.68 22.04
C PRO A 226 -16.30 6.07 22.62
N TRP A 227 -15.96 7.16 21.91
CA TRP A 227 -16.24 8.51 22.36
C TRP A 227 -17.74 8.79 22.45
N LEU A 228 -18.54 8.29 21.50
CA LEU A 228 -20.00 8.42 21.55
C LEU A 228 -20.58 7.74 22.80
N ARG A 229 -20.14 6.51 23.11
CA ARG A 229 -20.57 5.74 24.28
C ARG A 229 -20.15 6.35 25.61
N LEU A 230 -18.98 7.01 25.65
CA LEU A 230 -18.49 7.75 26.83
C LEU A 230 -19.09 9.16 26.95
N GLY A 231 -19.99 9.57 26.05
CA GLY A 231 -20.62 10.89 26.06
C GLY A 231 -19.74 12.03 25.54
N ALA A 232 -18.55 11.74 25.01
CA ALA A 232 -17.64 12.70 24.38
C ALA A 232 -18.10 13.04 22.95
N THR A 233 -19.38 13.41 22.79
CA THR A 233 -20.07 13.56 21.50
C THR A 233 -19.43 14.61 20.59
N ARG A 234 -18.96 15.73 21.14
CA ARG A 234 -18.23 16.77 20.39
C ARG A 234 -16.92 16.26 19.78
N ARG A 235 -16.15 15.47 20.56
CA ARG A 235 -14.90 14.86 20.09
C ARG A 235 -15.19 13.86 18.98
N ALA A 236 -16.21 13.02 19.15
CA ALA A 236 -16.64 12.06 18.14
C ALA A 236 -17.09 12.74 16.83
N ALA A 237 -17.86 13.83 16.91
CA ALA A 237 -18.33 14.57 15.73
C ALA A 237 -17.18 15.25 14.98
N ALA A 238 -16.24 15.89 15.69
CA ALA A 238 -15.05 16.48 15.09
C ALA A 238 -14.14 15.42 14.43
N ALA A 239 -13.95 14.28 15.11
CA ALA A 239 -13.22 13.15 14.56
C ALA A 239 -13.88 12.59 13.29
N HIS A 240 -15.20 12.46 13.27
CA HIS A 240 -15.94 11.96 12.11
C HIS A 240 -15.70 12.84 10.88
N VAL A 241 -15.89 14.16 11.00
CA VAL A 241 -15.73 15.10 9.88
C VAL A 241 -14.28 15.11 9.38
N ARG A 242 -13.31 15.18 10.30
CA ARG A 242 -11.88 15.19 9.96
C ARG A 242 -11.46 13.89 9.27
N ALA A 243 -11.79 12.73 9.84
CA ALA A 243 -11.35 11.43 9.33
C ALA A 243 -12.06 11.06 8.01
N TYR A 244 -13.38 11.31 7.91
CA TYR A 244 -14.13 10.95 6.70
C TYR A 244 -13.63 11.70 5.46
N ARG A 245 -13.19 12.96 5.62
CA ARG A 245 -12.61 13.76 4.54
C ARG A 245 -11.43 13.08 3.85
N ARG A 246 -10.62 12.33 4.59
CA ARG A 246 -9.52 11.53 4.04
C ARG A 246 -10.00 10.17 3.54
N HIS A 247 -10.82 9.48 4.32
CA HIS A 247 -11.31 8.13 4.00
C HIS A 247 -12.20 8.06 2.75
N ARG A 248 -12.90 9.15 2.39
CA ARG A 248 -13.79 9.19 1.22
C ARG A 248 -13.06 9.05 -0.13
N ARG A 249 -11.76 9.37 -0.21
CA ARG A 249 -10.98 9.32 -1.47
C ARG A 249 -10.01 8.13 -1.53
N GLY A 250 -9.39 7.80 -0.39
CA GLY A 250 -8.36 6.77 -0.31
C GLY A 250 -8.91 5.34 -0.24
N ARG A 251 -8.12 4.40 -0.77
CA ARG A 251 -8.42 2.96 -0.76
C ARG A 251 -8.51 2.40 0.67
N ALA A 252 -7.51 2.69 1.50
CA ALA A 252 -7.45 2.31 2.92
C ALA A 252 -8.66 2.82 3.71
N GLY A 253 -9.22 3.96 3.32
CA GLY A 253 -10.43 4.53 3.92
C GLY A 253 -11.66 3.63 3.88
N PHE A 254 -11.71 2.63 2.98
CA PHE A 254 -12.85 1.71 2.89
C PHE A 254 -13.08 0.94 4.19
N GLY A 255 -12.00 0.49 4.87
CA GLY A 255 -12.09 -0.26 6.12
C GLY A 255 -12.77 0.53 7.24
N TYR A 256 -12.71 1.86 7.21
CA TYR A 256 -13.28 2.73 8.24
C TYR A 256 -14.70 3.21 7.93
N LEU A 257 -15.25 2.91 6.74
CA LEU A 257 -16.60 3.36 6.35
C LEU A 257 -17.69 2.83 7.28
N ALA A 258 -17.55 1.58 7.75
CA ALA A 258 -18.51 1.00 8.69
C ALA A 258 -18.58 1.80 10.00
N ALA A 259 -17.45 2.27 10.53
CA ALA A 259 -17.40 3.10 11.73
C ALA A 259 -18.09 4.46 11.50
N HIS A 260 -17.87 5.10 10.35
CA HIS A 260 -18.54 6.36 10.00
C HIS A 260 -20.06 6.19 9.85
N LEU A 261 -20.51 5.15 9.16
CA LEU A 261 -21.93 4.85 8.96
C LEU A 261 -22.63 4.53 10.29
N ARG A 262 -22.02 3.68 11.14
CA ARG A 262 -22.54 3.40 12.49
C ARG A 262 -22.56 4.66 13.35
N PHE A 263 -21.52 5.49 13.30
CA PHE A 263 -21.54 6.78 14.00
C PHE A 263 -22.71 7.64 13.53
N CYS A 264 -22.95 7.79 12.22
CA CYS A 264 -24.09 8.56 11.71
C CYS A 264 -25.43 8.00 12.19
N ALA A 265 -25.61 6.67 12.18
CA ALA A 265 -26.82 6.05 12.70
C ALA A 265 -27.00 6.33 14.19
N LEU A 266 -25.99 6.08 15.02
CA LEU A 266 -26.10 6.13 16.49
C LEU A 266 -26.01 7.53 17.08
N SER A 267 -25.44 8.49 16.35
CA SER A 267 -25.41 9.90 16.72
C SER A 267 -26.67 10.66 16.31
N GLY A 268 -27.67 10.01 15.71
CA GLY A 268 -28.91 10.64 15.26
C GLY A 268 -28.76 11.46 13.97
N ASN A 269 -27.81 11.10 13.11
CA ASN A 269 -27.51 11.78 11.84
C ASN A 269 -27.76 10.88 10.60
N PRO A 270 -28.97 10.31 10.41
CA PRO A 270 -29.24 9.39 9.31
C PRO A 270 -29.11 10.03 7.93
N ALA A 271 -29.45 11.31 7.78
CA ALA A 271 -29.28 12.02 6.50
C ALA A 271 -27.82 12.08 6.05
N ARG A 272 -26.89 12.35 6.97
CA ARG A 272 -25.45 12.30 6.70
C ARG A 272 -24.99 10.88 6.38
N GLY A 273 -25.52 9.88 7.08
CA GLY A 273 -25.26 8.48 6.76
C GLY A 273 -25.66 8.12 5.33
N LEU A 274 -26.83 8.59 4.87
CA LEU A 274 -27.30 8.38 3.49
C LEU A 274 -26.43 9.09 2.44
N GLU A 275 -25.88 10.27 2.74
CA GLU A 275 -24.92 10.95 1.86
C GLU A 275 -23.65 10.11 1.67
N ILE A 276 -23.09 9.62 2.78
CA ILE A 276 -21.92 8.73 2.76
C ILE A 276 -22.26 7.46 1.97
N LEU A 277 -23.41 6.85 2.24
CA LEU A 277 -23.83 5.64 1.54
C LEU A 277 -23.96 5.88 0.03
N ALA A 278 -24.60 6.97 -0.39
CA ALA A 278 -24.72 7.33 -1.80
C ALA A 278 -23.37 7.57 -2.47
N GLU A 279 -22.41 8.19 -1.77
CA GLU A 279 -21.05 8.40 -2.29
C GLU A 279 -20.26 7.08 -2.42
N GLN A 280 -20.44 6.14 -1.48
CA GLN A 280 -19.55 4.99 -1.32
C GLN A 280 -20.16 3.66 -1.81
N VAL A 281 -21.46 3.59 -2.11
CA VAL A 281 -22.16 2.32 -2.46
C VAL A 281 -21.51 1.58 -3.64
N ALA A 282 -20.98 2.30 -4.62
CA ALA A 282 -20.30 1.70 -5.77
C ALA A 282 -18.97 1.00 -5.40
N ARG A 283 -18.32 1.42 -4.30
CA ARG A 283 -17.08 0.79 -3.81
C ARG A 283 -17.35 -0.55 -3.14
N LEU A 284 -18.57 -0.79 -2.64
CA LEU A 284 -18.94 -2.07 -2.01
C LEU A 284 -18.82 -3.24 -3.00
N ASP A 285 -19.14 -3.01 -4.26
CA ASP A 285 -19.02 -4.01 -5.33
C ASP A 285 -17.55 -4.43 -5.58
N ARG A 286 -16.58 -3.59 -5.20
CA ARG A 286 -15.13 -3.83 -5.31
C ARG A 286 -14.46 -3.71 -3.94
N ALA A 287 -15.14 -4.19 -2.90
CA ALA A 287 -14.59 -4.20 -1.55
C ALA A 287 -13.25 -4.96 -1.53
N PRO A 288 -12.25 -4.53 -0.73
CA PRO A 288 -10.95 -5.19 -0.65
C PRO A 288 -11.05 -6.65 -0.18
N ASP A 289 -11.99 -6.94 0.72
CA ASP A 289 -12.24 -8.28 1.23
C ASP A 289 -13.71 -8.43 1.71
N ASP A 290 -14.09 -9.68 1.99
CA ASP A 290 -15.46 -10.05 2.34
C ASP A 290 -15.85 -9.53 3.73
N ARG A 291 -14.90 -9.41 4.66
CA ARG A 291 -15.14 -8.90 6.02
C ARG A 291 -15.53 -7.43 5.99
N ARG A 292 -14.75 -6.60 5.30
CA ARG A 292 -15.04 -5.17 5.11
C ARG A 292 -16.34 -4.96 4.34
N ALA A 293 -16.59 -5.79 3.32
CA ALA A 293 -17.87 -5.77 2.61
C ALA A 293 -19.06 -6.06 3.55
N MET A 294 -18.94 -7.08 4.39
CA MET A 294 -19.94 -7.46 5.39
C MET A 294 -20.22 -6.32 6.37
N GLU A 295 -19.18 -5.71 6.93
CA GLU A 295 -19.31 -4.65 7.95
C GLU A 295 -19.89 -3.36 7.36
N VAL A 296 -19.45 -2.95 6.16
CA VAL A 296 -20.00 -1.78 5.47
C VAL A 296 -21.46 -2.02 5.07
N ALA A 297 -21.79 -3.22 4.59
CA ALA A 297 -23.17 -3.57 4.27
C ALA A 297 -24.06 -3.57 5.52
N ALA A 298 -23.60 -4.13 6.64
CA ALA A 298 -24.34 -4.12 7.91
C ALA A 298 -24.56 -2.69 8.43
N ALA A 299 -23.52 -1.87 8.43
CA ALA A 299 -23.60 -0.47 8.84
C ALA A 299 -24.52 0.35 7.92
N GLY A 300 -24.46 0.12 6.61
CA GLY A 300 -25.35 0.75 5.63
C GLY A 300 -26.81 0.33 5.81
N ALA A 301 -27.07 -0.95 6.09
CA ALA A 301 -28.41 -1.45 6.41
C ALA A 301 -28.96 -0.81 7.71
N LEU A 302 -28.12 -0.65 8.74
CA LEU A 302 -28.47 0.08 9.96
C LEU A 302 -28.83 1.54 9.67
N VAL A 303 -28.02 2.25 8.87
CA VAL A 303 -28.33 3.63 8.45
C VAL A 303 -29.65 3.69 7.71
N CYS A 304 -29.92 2.77 6.79
CA CYS A 304 -31.19 2.71 6.07
C CYS A 304 -32.37 2.47 7.02
N ALA A 305 -32.25 1.56 7.98
CA ALA A 305 -33.29 1.29 8.97
C ALA A 305 -33.61 2.53 9.81
N VAL A 306 -32.58 3.20 10.38
CA VAL A 306 -32.77 4.44 11.15
C VAL A 306 -33.31 5.57 10.27
N ALA A 307 -32.90 5.65 9.00
CA ALA A 307 -33.43 6.62 8.06
C ALA A 307 -34.91 6.39 7.73
N VAL A 308 -35.34 5.13 7.57
CA VAL A 308 -36.75 4.77 7.38
C VAL A 308 -37.58 5.15 8.61
N GLU A 309 -37.09 4.84 9.82
CA GLU A 309 -37.72 5.26 11.08
C GLU A 309 -37.84 6.79 11.18
N ALA A 310 -36.88 7.53 10.62
CA ALA A 310 -36.89 8.99 10.53
C ALA A 310 -37.70 9.56 9.34
N GLY A 311 -38.44 8.72 8.60
CA GLY A 311 -39.29 9.16 7.49
C GLY A 311 -38.56 9.44 6.17
N LEU A 312 -37.30 9.02 6.03
CA LEU A 312 -36.47 9.21 4.83
C LEU A 312 -36.49 8.00 3.88
N GLY A 313 -37.33 6.99 4.15
CA GLY A 313 -37.36 5.73 3.41
C GLY A 313 -37.61 5.86 1.91
N GLY A 314 -38.40 6.86 1.49
CA GLY A 314 -38.70 7.10 0.07
C GLY A 314 -37.61 7.85 -0.71
N ARG A 315 -36.50 8.26 -0.08
CA ARG A 315 -35.37 8.85 -0.81
C ARG A 315 -34.73 7.80 -1.71
N THR A 316 -34.26 8.21 -2.88
CA THR A 316 -33.61 7.33 -3.83
C THR A 316 -32.09 7.47 -3.78
N ILE A 317 -31.38 6.35 -3.89
CA ILE A 317 -29.92 6.29 -4.05
C ILE A 317 -29.62 5.51 -5.33
N HIS A 318 -28.79 6.12 -6.19
CA HIS A 318 -28.33 5.45 -7.41
C HIS A 318 -27.32 4.36 -7.06
N ARG A 319 -27.62 3.13 -7.46
CA ARG A 319 -26.70 1.99 -7.34
C ARG A 319 -26.23 1.59 -8.74
N PRO A 320 -24.96 1.82 -9.10
CA PRO A 320 -24.42 1.40 -10.39
C PRO A 320 -24.53 -0.11 -10.60
N GLY A 321 -24.61 -0.53 -11.85
CA GLY A 321 -24.59 -1.94 -12.22
C GLY A 321 -23.24 -2.58 -11.93
N TYR A 322 -23.24 -3.86 -11.57
CA TYR A 322 -22.02 -4.63 -11.31
C TYR A 322 -22.22 -6.10 -11.64
N GLY A 323 -21.31 -6.66 -12.46
CA GLY A 323 -21.47 -8.03 -12.97
C GLY A 323 -22.79 -8.18 -13.73
N SER A 324 -23.62 -9.13 -13.30
CA SER A 324 -24.96 -9.35 -13.86
C SER A 324 -26.05 -8.46 -13.24
N ARG A 325 -25.75 -7.69 -12.20
CA ARG A 325 -26.71 -6.80 -11.54
C ARG A 325 -26.88 -5.51 -12.35
N PRO A 326 -28.08 -5.16 -12.83
CA PRO A 326 -28.31 -3.91 -13.55
C PRO A 326 -28.16 -2.70 -12.62
N ALA A 327 -27.89 -1.53 -13.22
CA ALA A 327 -27.96 -0.26 -12.50
C ALA A 327 -29.42 0.04 -12.14
N ALA A 328 -29.65 0.58 -10.95
CA ALA A 328 -30.99 0.93 -10.48
C ALA A 328 -30.94 2.10 -9.50
N ASP A 329 -31.99 2.93 -9.52
CA ASP A 329 -32.28 3.87 -8.45
C ASP A 329 -33.15 3.14 -7.43
N LEU A 330 -32.62 2.93 -6.23
CA LEU A 330 -33.29 2.19 -5.16
C LEU A 330 -33.78 3.17 -4.11
N ASP A 331 -35.01 3.00 -3.63
CA ASP A 331 -35.43 3.67 -2.40
C ASP A 331 -34.61 3.15 -1.20
N VAL A 332 -34.47 3.97 -0.17
CA VAL A 332 -33.65 3.65 1.02
C VAL A 332 -34.11 2.36 1.71
N GLY A 333 -35.41 2.06 1.72
CA GLY A 333 -35.92 0.81 2.29
C GLY A 333 -35.45 -0.42 1.52
N THR A 334 -35.57 -0.37 0.20
CA THR A 334 -35.12 -1.44 -0.72
C THR A 334 -33.60 -1.62 -0.66
N LEU A 335 -32.82 -0.52 -0.71
CA LEU A 335 -31.37 -0.58 -0.55
C LEU A 335 -30.97 -1.18 0.81
N GLY A 336 -31.68 -0.83 1.89
CA GLY A 336 -31.47 -1.41 3.21
C GLY A 336 -31.65 -2.92 3.23
N GLY A 337 -32.67 -3.44 2.55
CA GLY A 337 -32.91 -4.87 2.39
C GLY A 337 -31.77 -5.59 1.64
N ASP A 338 -31.29 -5.01 0.55
CA ASP A 338 -30.17 -5.56 -0.24
C ASP A 338 -28.87 -5.65 0.59
N LEU A 339 -28.57 -4.58 1.34
CA LEU A 339 -27.38 -4.50 2.18
C LEU A 339 -27.46 -5.48 3.35
N LEU A 340 -28.65 -5.63 3.96
CA LEU A 340 -28.91 -6.63 4.99
C LEU A 340 -28.69 -8.05 4.47
N ALA A 341 -29.22 -8.37 3.29
CA ALA A 341 -29.03 -9.69 2.66
C ALA A 341 -27.54 -9.97 2.39
N THR A 342 -26.81 -8.96 1.91
CA THR A 342 -25.35 -9.06 1.67
C THR A 342 -24.59 -9.33 2.98
N ALA A 343 -24.86 -8.55 4.02
CA ALA A 343 -24.19 -8.68 5.32
C ALA A 343 -24.47 -10.04 5.97
N THR A 344 -25.72 -10.48 5.99
CA THR A 344 -26.12 -11.77 6.59
C THR A 344 -25.57 -12.96 5.82
N ALA A 345 -25.53 -12.92 4.49
CA ALA A 345 -24.94 -13.98 3.67
C ALA A 345 -23.43 -14.13 3.91
N LEU A 346 -22.71 -13.01 3.99
CA LEU A 346 -21.28 -13.01 4.29
C LEU A 346 -21.01 -13.48 5.72
N ALA A 347 -21.76 -13.00 6.71
CA ALA A 347 -21.65 -13.45 8.11
C ALA A 347 -21.87 -14.96 8.23
N GLY A 348 -22.91 -15.49 7.59
CA GLY A 348 -23.20 -16.91 7.53
C GLY A 348 -22.07 -17.73 6.88
N SER A 349 -21.38 -17.17 5.88
CA SER A 349 -20.23 -17.83 5.25
C SER A 349 -19.02 -17.91 6.18
N PHE A 350 -18.75 -16.86 6.96
CA PHE A 350 -17.72 -16.90 8.00
C PHE A 350 -18.06 -17.89 9.10
N ASP A 351 -19.31 -17.89 9.57
CA ASP A 351 -19.81 -18.80 10.59
C ASP A 351 -19.73 -20.27 10.16
N ALA A 352 -20.12 -20.56 8.92
CA ALA A 352 -19.98 -21.89 8.33
C ALA A 352 -18.52 -22.35 8.29
N ARG A 353 -17.58 -21.47 7.94
CA ARG A 353 -16.14 -21.77 7.96
C ARG A 353 -15.60 -21.92 9.38
N ASN A 354 -16.10 -21.15 10.33
CA ASN A 354 -15.63 -21.14 11.73
C ASN A 354 -16.21 -22.29 12.55
N GLY A 355 -17.40 -22.79 12.19
CA GLY A 355 -18.19 -23.69 13.03
C GLY A 355 -18.82 -22.98 14.24
N THR A 356 -18.98 -21.65 14.19
CA THR A 356 -19.61 -20.85 15.27
C THR A 356 -20.69 -19.95 14.69
N GLY A 357 -21.58 -19.38 15.52
CA GLY A 357 -22.59 -18.39 15.10
C GLY A 357 -22.19 -16.94 15.41
N HIS A 358 -20.89 -16.71 15.67
CA HIS A 358 -20.40 -15.47 16.27
C HIS A 358 -20.56 -14.27 15.32
N GLN A 359 -20.24 -14.44 14.03
CA GLN A 359 -20.28 -13.33 13.07
C GLN A 359 -21.71 -12.89 12.80
N SER A 360 -22.64 -13.84 12.62
CA SER A 360 -24.06 -13.54 12.48
C SER A 360 -24.62 -12.86 13.74
N GLY A 361 -24.25 -13.34 14.93
CA GLY A 361 -24.63 -12.72 16.20
C GLY A 361 -24.12 -11.28 16.33
N ARG A 362 -22.88 -11.02 15.93
CA ARG A 362 -22.29 -9.68 15.98
C ARG A 362 -22.95 -8.71 14.99
N ILE A 363 -23.22 -9.15 13.76
CA ILE A 363 -23.96 -8.34 12.78
C ILE A 363 -25.40 -8.07 13.24
N ALA A 364 -26.09 -9.07 13.79
CA ALA A 364 -27.41 -8.88 14.36
C ALA A 364 -27.40 -7.86 15.53
N ALA A 365 -26.36 -7.89 16.38
CA ALA A 365 -26.20 -6.92 17.45
C ALA A 365 -26.04 -5.48 16.91
N TRP A 366 -25.25 -5.27 15.85
CA TRP A 366 -25.12 -3.95 15.22
C TRP A 366 -26.46 -3.44 14.66
N LEU A 367 -27.22 -4.30 13.99
CA LEU A 367 -28.51 -3.95 13.37
C LEU A 367 -29.60 -3.63 14.41
N ALA A 368 -29.46 -4.15 15.63
CA ALA A 368 -30.35 -3.86 16.75
C ALA A 368 -30.02 -2.53 17.47
N GLU A 369 -28.86 -1.91 17.21
CA GLU A 369 -28.49 -0.65 17.85
C GLU A 369 -29.42 0.49 17.41
N ARG A 370 -29.67 1.45 18.31
CA ARG A 370 -30.47 2.66 18.06
C ARG A 370 -29.79 3.88 18.70
N PRO A 371 -30.06 5.11 18.19
CA PRO A 371 -29.57 6.32 18.85
C PRO A 371 -30.04 6.38 20.30
N ALA A 372 -29.11 6.59 21.23
CA ALA A 372 -29.41 6.61 22.68
C ALA A 372 -29.68 8.03 23.23
N GLY A 373 -29.57 9.06 22.40
CA GLY A 373 -29.66 10.46 22.83
C GLY A 373 -30.08 11.40 21.70
N PRO A 374 -30.12 12.72 21.96
CA PRO A 374 -30.47 13.71 20.95
C PRO A 374 -29.42 13.72 19.82
N PRO A 375 -29.80 14.18 18.60
CA PRO A 375 -28.87 14.30 17.49
C PRO A 375 -27.62 15.08 17.86
N VAL A 376 -26.44 14.50 17.60
CA VAL A 376 -25.15 15.14 17.84
C VAL A 376 -24.89 16.16 16.74
N PRO A 377 -24.66 17.44 17.06
CA PRO A 377 -24.31 18.45 16.06
C PRO A 377 -22.98 18.12 15.39
N LEU A 378 -22.97 18.07 14.06
CA LEU A 378 -21.75 17.91 13.28
C LEU A 378 -21.12 19.30 13.05
N PRO A 379 -19.80 19.47 13.27
CA PRO A 379 -19.13 20.71 12.90
C PRO A 379 -19.21 20.91 11.38
N PRO A 380 -19.14 22.17 10.90
CA PRO A 380 -19.07 22.43 9.47
C PRO A 380 -17.86 21.72 8.86
N ASP A 381 -17.99 21.33 7.60
CA ASP A 381 -16.86 20.93 6.78
C ASP A 381 -16.02 22.20 6.48
N ASP A 382 -15.22 22.67 7.44
CA ASP A 382 -14.45 23.92 7.26
C ASP A 382 -13.50 23.82 6.05
N PRO A 383 -13.39 24.88 5.22
CA PRO A 383 -12.41 24.95 4.15
C PRO A 383 -11.00 25.12 4.72
N ALA A 384 -10.24 24.04 4.63
CA ALA A 384 -8.78 23.93 4.68
C ALA A 384 -8.03 24.51 5.91
N GLU A 385 -7.55 23.61 6.77
CA GLU A 385 -6.10 23.60 7.02
C GLU A 385 -5.43 23.12 5.72
N PRO A 386 -4.23 23.63 5.35
CA PRO A 386 -3.56 23.20 4.13
C PRO A 386 -3.54 21.68 4.10
N ALA A 387 -4.15 21.12 3.06
CA ALA A 387 -4.08 19.70 2.81
C ALA A 387 -2.60 19.33 2.88
N ASP A 388 -2.27 18.40 3.77
CA ASP A 388 -1.06 17.62 3.66
C ASP A 388 -1.12 16.93 2.29
N THR A 389 -0.60 17.61 1.27
CA THR A 389 -0.50 17.15 -0.12
C THR A 389 0.66 16.17 -0.25
N GLY A 390 0.79 15.25 0.70
CA GLY A 390 1.47 14.00 0.46
C GLY A 390 0.71 13.25 -0.63
N PRO A 391 1.39 12.63 -1.60
CA PRO A 391 0.70 11.77 -2.55
C PRO A 391 -0.10 10.70 -1.80
N ASP A 392 -1.34 10.46 -2.25
CA ASP A 392 -2.18 9.33 -1.83
C ASP A 392 -1.58 8.05 -2.41
N THR A 393 -0.48 7.57 -1.81
CA THR A 393 -0.03 6.19 -1.95
C THR A 393 -0.90 5.35 -1.02
N GLY A 394 -2.15 5.13 -1.44
CA GLY A 394 -3.08 4.23 -0.78
C GLY A 394 -2.53 2.81 -0.75
N GLN A 395 -1.67 2.53 0.23
CA GLN A 395 -1.19 1.20 0.54
C GLN A 395 -2.34 0.42 1.22
N PRO A 396 -2.54 -0.86 0.88
CA PRO A 396 -3.71 -1.60 1.33
C PRO A 396 -3.66 -1.86 2.84
N ASP A 397 -4.83 -1.98 3.48
CA ASP A 397 -5.00 -2.83 4.69
C ASP A 397 -4.93 -4.33 4.31
N GLY A 398 -4.00 -4.65 3.42
CA GLY A 398 -3.36 -5.94 3.45
C GLY A 398 -2.32 -5.92 4.57
N PRO A 399 -1.61 -7.03 4.75
CA PRO A 399 -0.25 -7.01 5.26
C PRO A 399 0.46 -5.66 5.29
N ASP A 400 1.02 -5.24 6.43
CA ASP A 400 1.90 -4.07 6.60
C ASP A 400 3.12 -4.16 5.66
N PHE A 401 2.93 -4.02 4.34
CA PHE A 401 3.97 -3.79 3.37
C PHE A 401 4.22 -2.29 3.43
N ARG A 402 4.95 -1.88 4.47
CA ARG A 402 5.71 -0.65 4.37
C ARG A 402 6.95 -1.05 3.58
N PRO A 403 7.14 -0.55 2.35
CA PRO A 403 8.46 -0.65 1.78
C PRO A 403 9.41 0.09 2.76
N PRO A 404 10.68 -0.31 2.94
CA PRO A 404 11.61 0.40 3.84
C PRO A 404 11.49 1.90 3.63
N VAL A 405 11.70 2.73 4.67
CA VAL A 405 11.47 4.20 4.60
C VAL A 405 12.12 4.85 3.36
N ASP A 406 13.16 4.22 2.82
CA ASP A 406 13.87 4.60 1.61
C ASP A 406 13.13 4.31 0.28
N GLU A 407 11.99 3.63 0.30
CA GLU A 407 11.20 3.20 -0.86
C GLU A 407 9.81 3.91 -0.95
N GLU A 408 9.45 4.77 0.02
CA GLU A 408 8.21 5.54 0.00
C GLU A 408 8.34 6.82 -0.87
N PRO A 409 7.48 7.05 -1.88
CA PRO A 409 7.54 8.24 -2.72
C PRO A 409 7.24 9.52 -1.93
N VAL A 410 8.23 10.40 -1.84
CA VAL A 410 8.12 11.74 -1.23
C VAL A 410 8.31 12.84 -2.29
N PRO A 411 7.84 14.07 -2.07
CA PRO A 411 8.13 15.18 -2.98
C PRO A 411 9.64 15.39 -3.16
N LEU A 412 10.07 15.59 -4.42
CA LEU A 412 11.48 15.88 -4.73
C LEU A 412 11.95 17.14 -3.99
N SER A 413 12.92 16.97 -3.11
CA SER A 413 13.48 18.05 -2.32
C SER A 413 14.99 18.15 -2.53
N LEU A 414 15.53 19.33 -2.24
CA LEU A 414 16.98 19.54 -2.23
C LEU A 414 17.67 18.58 -1.24
N SER A 415 17.05 18.33 -0.07
CA SER A 415 17.61 17.46 0.97
C SER A 415 17.73 16.00 0.54
N LEU A 416 16.85 15.51 -0.35
CA LEU A 416 16.98 14.17 -0.92
C LEU A 416 18.20 14.05 -1.83
N ILE A 417 18.43 15.06 -2.68
CA ILE A 417 19.58 15.10 -3.59
C ILE A 417 20.87 15.19 -2.79
N THR A 418 20.95 16.13 -1.84
CA THR A 418 22.15 16.31 -1.02
C THR A 418 22.39 15.13 -0.10
N GLY A 419 21.35 14.52 0.48
CA GLY A 419 21.49 13.33 1.33
C GLY A 419 22.08 12.11 0.60
N VAL A 420 21.72 11.92 -0.68
CA VAL A 420 22.35 10.88 -1.51
C VAL A 420 23.83 11.19 -1.74
N LEU A 421 24.17 12.44 -2.07
CA LEU A 421 25.56 12.85 -2.30
C LEU A 421 26.41 12.76 -1.03
N ASP A 422 25.85 13.16 0.11
CA ASP A 422 26.46 13.01 1.44
C ASP A 422 26.73 11.53 1.75
N GLY A 423 25.75 10.65 1.47
CA GLY A 423 25.89 9.20 1.65
C GLY A 423 26.95 8.56 0.75
N ARG A 424 27.19 9.16 -0.42
CA ARG A 424 28.26 8.76 -1.37
C ARG A 424 29.63 9.33 -0.98
N GLY A 425 29.68 10.31 -0.08
CA GLY A 425 30.91 11.05 0.25
C GLY A 425 31.35 12.00 -0.87
N ASP A 426 30.43 12.42 -1.73
CA ASP A 426 30.71 13.31 -2.85
C ASP A 426 30.83 14.76 -2.39
N GLY A 427 31.84 15.49 -2.88
CA GLY A 427 31.98 16.92 -2.62
C GLY A 427 31.12 17.76 -3.56
N TYR A 428 30.25 18.60 -3.01
CA TYR A 428 29.40 19.52 -3.78
C TYR A 428 29.26 20.90 -3.13
N ALA A 429 28.81 21.87 -3.93
CA ALA A 429 28.37 23.19 -3.50
C ALA A 429 26.90 23.41 -3.90
N VAL A 430 26.16 24.19 -3.12
CA VAL A 430 24.77 24.57 -3.43
C VAL A 430 24.70 26.06 -3.68
N ASP A 431 24.10 26.47 -4.79
CA ASP A 431 23.94 27.89 -5.12
C ASP A 431 22.66 28.51 -4.52
N ALA A 432 22.50 29.82 -4.68
CA ALA A 432 21.34 30.56 -4.15
C ALA A 432 19.99 30.15 -4.77
N THR A 433 20.00 29.41 -5.88
CA THR A 433 18.80 28.87 -6.53
C THR A 433 18.44 27.47 -6.03
N GLY A 434 19.25 26.90 -5.14
CA GLY A 434 19.10 25.53 -4.66
C GLY A 434 19.55 24.49 -5.68
N THR A 435 20.44 24.87 -6.59
CA THR A 435 21.09 23.95 -7.53
C THR A 435 22.36 23.40 -6.89
N VAL A 436 22.53 22.08 -6.96
CA VAL A 436 23.72 21.36 -6.47
C VAL A 436 24.74 21.21 -7.60
N LEU A 437 25.98 21.61 -7.36
CA LEU A 437 27.10 21.51 -8.30
C LEU A 437 28.19 20.64 -7.68
N GLY A 438 28.60 19.58 -8.38
CA GLY A 438 29.75 18.77 -7.99
C GLY A 438 30.68 18.49 -9.16
N GLN A 439 31.87 17.98 -8.84
CA GLN A 439 32.88 17.59 -9.82
C GLN A 439 33.30 16.14 -9.57
N TRP A 440 33.15 15.30 -10.60
CA TRP A 440 33.49 13.88 -10.60
C TRP A 440 34.49 13.62 -11.73
N GLY A 441 35.78 13.60 -11.42
CA GLY A 441 36.81 13.51 -12.45
C GLY A 441 36.69 14.66 -13.47
N PRO A 442 36.64 14.38 -14.79
CA PRO A 442 36.46 15.40 -15.82
C PRO A 442 35.01 15.85 -16.01
N ALA A 443 34.05 15.31 -15.26
CA ALA A 443 32.64 15.68 -15.33
C ALA A 443 32.28 16.71 -14.26
N VAL A 444 31.82 17.88 -14.67
CA VAL A 444 31.11 18.82 -13.80
C VAL A 444 29.62 18.54 -13.94
N ILE A 445 28.94 18.16 -12.85
CA ILE A 445 27.52 17.81 -12.89
C ILE A 445 26.72 18.74 -11.99
N GLN A 446 25.65 19.29 -12.57
CA GLN A 446 24.71 20.19 -11.94
C GLN A 446 23.37 19.47 -11.77
N PHE A 447 22.93 19.28 -10.53
CA PHE A 447 21.60 18.78 -10.20
C PHE A 447 20.69 19.95 -9.83
N SER A 448 19.57 20.06 -10.54
CA SER A 448 18.58 21.12 -10.33
C SER A 448 17.17 20.53 -10.28
N ARG A 449 16.30 21.21 -9.53
CA ARG A 449 14.86 20.95 -9.52
C ARG A 449 14.21 21.97 -10.44
N VAL A 450 13.61 21.51 -11.54
CA VAL A 450 13.02 22.37 -12.57
C VAL A 450 11.50 22.14 -12.67
N GLY A 451 10.81 23.05 -13.34
CA GLY A 451 9.34 23.09 -13.39
C GLY A 451 8.71 23.92 -12.27
N ASP A 452 7.47 24.37 -12.48
CA ASP A 452 6.77 25.30 -11.56
C ASP A 452 6.57 24.73 -10.15
N ARG A 453 6.56 23.39 -10.03
CA ARG A 453 6.44 22.66 -8.75
C ARG A 453 7.77 22.12 -8.24
N GLY A 454 8.88 22.31 -8.96
CA GLY A 454 10.21 21.76 -8.61
C GLY A 454 10.25 20.24 -8.58
N ASP A 455 9.41 19.59 -9.38
CA ASP A 455 9.14 18.16 -9.41
C ASP A 455 9.90 17.41 -10.52
N VAL A 456 10.71 18.11 -11.31
CA VAL A 456 11.55 17.51 -12.34
C VAL A 456 13.01 17.55 -11.88
N LEU A 457 13.64 16.37 -11.77
CA LEU A 457 15.08 16.27 -11.50
C LEU A 457 15.84 16.40 -12.81
N GLN A 458 16.65 17.46 -12.94
CA GLN A 458 17.54 17.67 -14.08
C GLN A 458 18.99 17.59 -13.63
N ALA A 459 19.73 16.64 -14.21
CA ALA A 459 21.18 16.54 -14.11
C ALA A 459 21.81 17.01 -15.43
N ARG A 460 22.60 18.07 -15.37
CA ARG A 460 23.40 18.56 -16.52
C ARG A 460 24.86 18.24 -16.29
N VAL A 461 25.46 17.56 -17.24
CA VAL A 461 26.87 17.20 -17.28
C VAL A 461 27.57 18.17 -18.22
N ALA A 462 28.70 18.73 -17.81
CA ALA A 462 29.62 19.45 -18.67
C ALA A 462 30.99 18.78 -18.59
N ALA A 463 31.54 18.37 -19.73
CA ALA A 463 32.90 17.88 -19.78
C ALA A 463 33.89 19.04 -19.55
N GLU A 464 34.91 18.80 -18.75
CA GLU A 464 35.98 19.78 -18.46
C GLU A 464 36.73 20.18 -19.73
N ARG A 465 37.01 19.21 -20.61
CA ARG A 465 37.69 19.47 -21.88
C ARG A 465 36.85 20.36 -22.78
N ARG A 466 37.44 21.49 -23.19
CA ARG A 466 36.91 22.41 -24.20
C ARG A 466 37.50 22.10 -25.57
N LEU A 467 36.71 22.28 -26.63
CA LEU A 467 37.19 22.22 -28.01
C LEU A 467 37.15 23.62 -28.65
N PRO A 468 38.11 23.97 -29.51
CA PRO A 468 38.05 25.21 -30.27
C PRO A 468 36.89 25.17 -31.28
N ALA A 469 36.28 26.33 -31.58
CA ALA A 469 35.08 26.45 -32.39
C ALA A 469 35.21 25.84 -33.81
N GLU A 470 36.42 25.75 -34.34
CA GLU A 470 36.73 25.14 -35.64
C GLU A 470 36.48 23.63 -35.64
N ARG A 471 36.52 22.96 -34.47
CA ARG A 471 36.25 21.52 -34.32
C ARG A 471 34.76 21.20 -34.14
N ARG A 472 33.86 22.12 -34.50
CA ARG A 472 32.39 21.94 -34.36
C ARG A 472 31.85 20.70 -35.07
N ALA A 473 32.34 20.42 -36.28
CA ALA A 473 31.90 19.26 -37.04
C ALA A 473 32.21 17.95 -36.31
N GLU A 474 33.38 17.88 -35.67
CA GLU A 474 33.80 16.73 -34.89
C GLU A 474 33.01 16.62 -33.58
N ALA A 475 32.77 17.74 -32.88
CA ALA A 475 31.96 17.76 -31.67
C ALA A 475 30.53 17.24 -31.95
N TYR A 476 29.92 17.65 -33.06
CA TYR A 476 28.61 17.12 -33.48
C TYR A 476 28.67 15.64 -33.87
N ALA A 477 29.71 15.20 -34.58
CA ALA A 477 29.87 13.80 -34.92
C ALA A 477 29.96 12.93 -33.65
N PHE A 478 30.72 13.38 -32.65
CA PHE A 478 30.79 12.72 -31.35
C PHE A 478 29.43 12.69 -30.63
N CYS A 479 28.74 13.83 -30.49
CA CYS A 479 27.43 13.84 -29.82
C CYS A 479 26.40 12.97 -30.54
N ASN A 480 26.40 12.95 -31.87
CA ASN A 480 25.50 12.10 -32.66
C ASN A 480 25.81 10.62 -32.46
N ALA A 481 27.08 10.21 -32.47
CA ALA A 481 27.48 8.84 -32.20
C ALA A 481 27.11 8.44 -30.76
N TRP A 482 27.40 9.30 -29.78
CA TRP A 482 27.03 9.06 -28.38
C TRP A 482 25.52 8.86 -28.22
N ASN A 483 24.69 9.77 -28.76
CA ASN A 483 23.24 9.67 -28.69
C ASN A 483 22.65 8.49 -29.48
N HIS A 484 23.40 7.97 -30.46
CA HIS A 484 23.02 6.76 -31.18
C HIS A 484 23.29 5.50 -30.36
N ASP A 485 24.46 5.43 -29.72
CA ASP A 485 24.95 4.22 -29.05
C ASP A 485 24.59 4.15 -27.56
N ARG A 486 24.26 5.28 -26.93
CA ARG A 486 24.00 5.40 -25.49
C ARG A 486 22.68 6.13 -25.25
N LEU A 487 21.93 5.66 -24.26
CA LEU A 487 20.65 6.27 -23.87
C LEU A 487 20.84 7.56 -23.05
N LEU A 488 21.90 7.65 -22.25
CA LEU A 488 22.15 8.76 -21.32
C LEU A 488 23.66 9.05 -21.21
N PRO A 489 24.06 10.31 -20.92
CA PRO A 489 23.21 11.50 -21.03
C PRO A 489 22.92 11.82 -22.50
N ARG A 490 21.87 12.63 -22.76
CA ARG A 490 21.62 13.18 -24.09
C ARG A 490 22.71 14.24 -24.37
N ALA A 491 23.63 13.94 -25.27
CA ALA A 491 24.78 14.77 -25.60
C ALA A 491 24.42 15.90 -26.57
N TYR A 492 24.99 17.08 -26.33
CA TYR A 492 24.90 18.22 -27.24
C TYR A 492 26.11 19.14 -27.07
N VAL A 493 26.31 20.01 -28.07
CA VAL A 493 27.39 21.00 -28.07
C VAL A 493 26.81 22.36 -27.69
N HIS A 494 27.46 23.03 -26.73
CA HIS A 494 27.16 24.39 -26.34
C HIS A 494 28.32 25.31 -26.77
N ASP A 495 28.03 26.32 -27.59
CA ASP A 495 29.01 27.33 -28.01
C ASP A 495 28.96 28.49 -27.01
N LEU A 496 30.09 28.77 -26.36
CA LEU A 496 30.18 29.82 -25.34
C LEU A 496 30.31 31.22 -25.95
N GLY A 497 30.43 31.35 -27.27
CA GLY A 497 30.58 32.63 -27.97
C GLY A 497 31.95 33.29 -27.79
N ASN A 498 32.88 32.63 -27.10
CA ASN A 498 34.27 33.06 -26.88
C ASN A 498 35.29 32.30 -27.74
N GLY A 499 34.82 31.52 -28.73
CA GLY A 499 35.66 30.64 -29.55
C GLY A 499 35.84 29.22 -29.00
N GLU A 500 35.19 28.89 -27.88
CA GLU A 500 35.23 27.55 -27.27
C GLU A 500 33.86 26.85 -27.32
N LEU A 501 33.92 25.53 -27.49
CA LEU A 501 32.80 24.61 -27.45
C LEU A 501 32.88 23.77 -26.18
N VAL A 502 31.73 23.64 -25.52
CA VAL A 502 31.50 22.72 -24.41
C VAL A 502 30.68 21.55 -24.92
N LEU A 503 31.17 20.34 -24.69
CA LEU A 503 30.35 19.15 -24.85
C LEU A 503 29.63 18.89 -23.54
N ALA A 504 28.31 19.00 -23.59
CA ALA A 504 27.41 18.87 -22.46
C ALA A 504 26.47 17.69 -22.66
N GLY A 505 25.89 17.20 -21.58
CA GLY A 505 24.86 16.18 -21.61
C GLY A 505 23.76 16.49 -20.60
N ASP A 506 22.52 16.11 -20.89
CA ASP A 506 21.41 16.24 -19.96
C ASP A 506 20.69 14.92 -19.70
N VAL A 507 20.28 14.74 -18.44
CA VAL A 507 19.35 13.70 -17.98
C VAL A 507 18.25 14.41 -17.22
N THR A 508 17.02 14.28 -17.69
CA THR A 508 15.86 14.92 -17.08
C THR A 508 14.82 13.85 -16.75
N THR A 509 14.37 13.80 -15.50
CA THR A 509 13.38 12.83 -15.02
C THR A 509 12.21 13.58 -14.39
N ASP A 510 11.00 13.33 -14.88
CA ASP A 510 9.77 13.86 -14.30
C ASP A 510 9.37 13.01 -13.08
N LEU A 511 9.28 13.67 -11.92
CA LEU A 511 8.94 13.06 -10.63
C LEU A 511 7.66 13.70 -10.06
N GLY A 512 6.74 14.12 -10.93
CA GLY A 512 5.49 14.83 -10.59
C GLY A 512 4.52 14.09 -9.67
N TYR A 513 4.75 12.80 -9.40
CA TYR A 513 3.98 11.95 -8.48
C TYR A 513 4.75 11.57 -7.20
N GLY A 514 5.92 12.17 -6.96
CA GLY A 514 6.82 11.82 -5.87
C GLY A 514 7.90 10.82 -6.30
N VAL A 515 8.94 10.71 -5.48
CA VAL A 515 10.11 9.85 -5.70
C VAL A 515 10.57 9.26 -4.39
N ALA A 516 10.89 7.96 -4.38
CA ALA A 516 11.44 7.33 -3.20
C ALA A 516 12.92 7.70 -3.01
N PRO A 517 13.43 7.82 -1.77
CA PRO A 517 14.85 8.10 -1.53
C PRO A 517 15.82 7.18 -2.29
N VAL A 518 15.51 5.88 -2.37
CA VAL A 518 16.29 4.89 -3.14
C VAL A 518 16.22 5.13 -4.64
N GLN A 519 15.10 5.63 -5.17
CA GLN A 519 14.98 6.00 -6.58
C GLN A 519 15.80 7.25 -6.87
N VAL A 520 15.83 8.24 -5.96
CA VAL A 520 16.74 9.40 -6.09
C VAL A 520 18.20 8.91 -6.12
N ALA A 521 18.58 7.96 -5.27
CA ALA A 521 19.91 7.37 -5.28
C ALA A 521 20.26 6.74 -6.64
N VAL A 522 19.36 5.93 -7.20
CA VAL A 522 19.55 5.33 -8.54
C VAL A 522 19.68 6.38 -9.64
N LEU A 523 18.86 7.44 -9.60
CA LEU A 523 18.90 8.52 -10.60
C LEU A 523 20.20 9.33 -10.51
N VAL A 524 20.64 9.66 -9.29
CA VAL A 524 21.92 10.34 -9.06
C VAL A 524 23.09 9.45 -9.47
N ASP A 525 23.09 8.17 -9.09
CA ASP A 525 24.13 7.20 -9.45
C ASP A 525 24.23 7.03 -10.97
N ALA A 526 23.10 6.89 -11.65
CA ALA A 526 23.06 6.80 -13.10
C ALA A 526 23.59 8.09 -13.76
N ALA A 527 23.18 9.27 -13.27
CA ALA A 527 23.63 10.55 -13.79
C ALA A 527 25.14 10.75 -13.58
N VAL A 528 25.68 10.41 -12.41
CA VAL A 528 27.12 10.49 -12.13
C VAL A 528 27.89 9.49 -12.98
N ALA A 529 27.52 8.21 -12.97
CA ALA A 529 28.24 7.17 -13.71
C ALA A 529 28.25 7.43 -15.22
N THR A 530 27.09 7.77 -15.80
CA THR A 530 27.00 8.07 -17.23
C THR A 530 27.62 9.42 -17.59
N GLY A 531 27.55 10.41 -16.70
CA GLY A 531 28.20 11.70 -16.87
C GLY A 531 29.73 11.62 -16.86
N VAL A 532 30.29 10.83 -15.95
CA VAL A 532 31.75 10.55 -15.91
C VAL A 532 32.17 9.82 -17.18
N ALA A 533 31.46 8.74 -17.57
CA ALA A 533 31.78 8.01 -18.79
C ALA A 533 31.69 8.89 -20.05
N TYR A 534 30.72 9.82 -20.09
CA TYR A 534 30.61 10.81 -21.15
C TYR A 534 31.80 11.76 -21.16
N ALA A 535 32.15 12.35 -20.02
CA ALA A 535 33.25 13.30 -19.92
C ALA A 535 34.61 12.64 -20.21
N ASP A 536 34.81 11.38 -19.81
CA ASP A 536 35.99 10.58 -20.16
C ASP A 536 36.09 10.36 -21.67
N ALA A 537 34.97 10.04 -22.33
CA ALA A 537 34.93 9.88 -23.78
C ALA A 537 35.21 11.20 -24.51
N VAL A 538 34.71 12.33 -24.01
CA VAL A 538 35.06 13.66 -24.52
C VAL A 538 36.54 13.95 -24.30
N ALA A 539 37.08 13.63 -23.11
CA ALA A 539 38.49 13.81 -22.78
C ALA A 539 39.42 12.98 -23.69
N ALA A 540 38.94 11.86 -24.23
CA ALA A 540 39.66 10.98 -25.15
C ALA A 540 39.56 11.36 -26.64
N LEU A 541 38.83 12.42 -27.01
CA LEU A 541 38.78 12.88 -28.40
C LEU A 541 40.18 13.21 -28.94
N PRO A 542 40.49 12.95 -30.22
CA PRO A 542 41.83 13.15 -30.76
C PRO A 542 42.34 14.60 -30.75
#